data_AF-A0A392NYH5-F1
#
_entry.id   AF-A0A392NYH5-F1
#
_cell.length_a   1.000
_cell.length_b   1.000
_cell.length_c   1.000
_cell.angle_alpha   90.00
_cell.angle_beta   90.00
_cell.angle_gamma   90.00
#
_symmetry.space_group_name_H-M   'P 1'
#
loop_
_entity.id
_entity.type
_entity.pdbx_description
1 polymer ?
#
loop_
_entity_poly.entity_id
_entity_poly.type
_entity_poly.pdbx_seq_one_letter_code
_entity_poly.pdbx_strand_id
1 'polypeptide(L)' 'IDSKQFEKILKYIRSGVENGATLETGGERLGSKGFYIQPTVFSNVQDGMLIAKEEIFGPVQSIFKFK' A
#
# COMPACT_ATOMS: atom_id res chain seq x y z
N ILE A 1 1.59 -1.28 -16.30
CA ILE A 1 2.39 -0.67 -15.20
C ILE A 1 3.77 -0.37 -15.75
N ASP A 2 4.23 0.87 -15.58
CA ASP A 2 5.60 1.30 -15.86
C ASP A 2 6.38 1.51 -14.55
N SER A 3 7.64 1.92 -14.64
CA SER A 3 8.48 2.15 -13.46
C SER A 3 7.94 3.26 -12.55
N LYS A 4 7.31 4.30 -13.11
CA LYS A 4 6.77 5.41 -12.33
C LYS A 4 5.60 4.97 -11.48
N GLN A 5 4.67 4.20 -12.05
CA GLN A 5 3.54 3.66 -11.31
C GLN A 5 3.99 2.65 -10.26
N PHE A 6 4.97 1.80 -10.58
CA PHE A 6 5.56 0.86 -9.64
C PHE A 6 6.14 1.55 -8.39
N GLU A 7 7.01 2.55 -8.60
CA GLU A 7 7.61 3.32 -7.50
C GLU A 7 6.57 4.13 -6.71
N LYS A 8 5.55 4.68 -7.40
CA LYS A 8 4.43 5.38 -6.76
C LYS A 8 3.68 4.45 -5.79
N ILE A 9 3.34 3.23 -6.21
CA ILE A 9 2.64 2.26 -5.35
C ILE A 9 3.51 1.89 -4.14
N LEU A 10 4.80 1.59 -4.35
CA LEU A 10 5.72 1.27 -3.24
C LEU A 10 5.87 2.43 -2.25
N LYS A 11 5.81 3.69 -2.72
CA LYS A 11 5.80 4.87 -1.86
C LYS A 11 4.55 4.92 -0.97
N TYR A 12 3.36 4.62 -1.50
CA TYR A 12 2.14 4.57 -0.68
C TYR A 12 2.22 3.47 0.37
N ILE A 13 2.70 2.29 0.01
CA ILE A 13 2.87 1.18 0.96
C ILE A 13 3.81 1.59 2.10
N ARG A 14 4.98 2.17 1.78
CA ARG A 14 5.91 2.70 2.80
C ARG A 14 5.24 3.73 3.70
N SER A 15 4.50 4.67 3.12
CA SER A 15 3.74 5.67 3.89
C SER A 15 2.74 5.02 4.85
N GLY A 16 2.05 3.94 4.45
CA GLY A 16 1.15 3.19 5.34
C GLY A 16 1.85 2.69 6.60
N VAL A 17 3.00 2.04 6.43
CA VAL A 17 3.83 1.53 7.55
C VAL A 17 4.35 2.68 8.41
N GLU A 18 4.91 3.73 7.80
CA GLU A 18 5.47 4.90 8.51
C GLU A 18 4.42 5.66 9.32
N ASN A 19 3.16 5.66 8.89
CA ASN A 19 2.06 6.34 9.59
C ASN A 19 1.35 5.44 10.60
N GLY A 20 1.84 4.21 10.84
CA GLY A 20 1.34 3.34 11.89
C GLY A 20 0.17 2.43 11.50
N ALA A 21 -0.15 2.30 10.22
CA ALA A 21 -1.03 1.22 9.76
C ALA A 21 -0.34 -0.14 9.94
N THR A 22 -1.12 -1.19 10.18
CA THR A 22 -0.58 -2.55 10.32
C THR A 22 -0.56 -3.24 8.96
N LEU A 23 0.64 -3.62 8.50
CA LEU A 23 0.81 -4.40 7.29
C LEU A 23 0.52 -5.87 7.58
N GLU A 24 -0.64 -6.37 7.16
CA GLU A 24 -1.08 -7.74 7.43
C GLU A 24 -0.44 -8.75 6.47
N THR A 25 -0.20 -8.35 5.23
CA THR A 25 0.43 -9.18 4.21
C THR A 25 0.96 -8.35 3.05
N GLY A 26 1.93 -8.91 2.32
CA GLY A 26 2.53 -8.31 1.15
C GLY A 26 3.38 -7.10 1.49
N GLY A 27 3.20 -6.02 0.73
CA GLY A 27 3.90 -4.75 0.95
C GLY A 27 5.24 -4.61 0.23
N GLU A 28 5.70 -5.65 -0.47
CA GLU A 28 6.98 -5.62 -1.17
C GLU A 28 6.88 -5.97 -2.66
N ARG A 29 8.00 -5.78 -3.34
CA ARG A 29 8.21 -6.26 -4.71
C ARG A 29 8.18 -7.79 -4.73
N LEU A 30 7.50 -8.35 -5.72
CA LEU A 30 7.56 -9.79 -5.98
C LEU A 30 8.67 -10.10 -6.99
N GLY A 31 9.76 -10.71 -6.51
CA GLY A 31 10.90 -11.12 -7.34
C GLY A 31 11.80 -9.96 -7.79
N SER A 32 12.72 -10.23 -8.73
CA SER A 32 13.75 -9.26 -9.14
C SER A 32 13.56 -8.64 -10.53
N LYS A 33 12.64 -9.15 -11.36
CA LYS A 33 12.37 -8.65 -12.72
C LYS A 33 10.95 -8.15 -12.88
N GLY A 34 10.73 -7.20 -13.81
CA GLY A 34 9.41 -6.61 -14.07
C GLY A 34 8.95 -5.63 -12.99
N PHE A 35 7.65 -5.36 -12.95
CA PHE A 35 6.99 -4.40 -12.03
C PHE A 35 5.88 -5.09 -11.23
N TYR A 36 6.24 -6.15 -10.51
CA TYR A 36 5.30 -6.95 -9.72
C TYR A 36 5.34 -6.54 -8.25
N ILE A 37 4.16 -6.29 -7.69
CA ILE A 37 3.95 -5.92 -6.30
C ILE A 37 3.08 -7.00 -5.67
N GLN A 38 3.43 -7.45 -4.47
CA GLN A 38 2.62 -8.42 -3.73
C GLN A 38 1.24 -7.82 -3.42
N PRO A 39 0.16 -8.62 -3.46
CA PRO A 39 -1.13 -8.20 -2.89
C PRO A 39 -0.92 -7.74 -1.45
N THR A 40 -1.34 -6.52 -1.16
CA THR A 40 -1.01 -5.83 0.09
C THR A 40 -2.29 -5.49 0.84
N VAL A 41 -2.33 -5.80 2.14
CA VAL A 41 -3.48 -5.47 3.00
C VAL A 41 -2.99 -4.71 4.22
N PHE A 42 -3.59 -3.55 4.47
CA PHE A 42 -3.40 -2.77 5.70
C PHE A 42 -4.64 -2.84 6.59
N SER A 43 -4.43 -3.08 7.87
CA SER A 43 -5.42 -2.87 8.93
C SER A 43 -5.03 -1.70 9.82
N ASN A 44 -5.91 -1.33 10.77
CA ASN A 44 -5.73 -0.16 11.65
C ASN A 44 -5.49 1.15 10.89
N VAL A 45 -6.05 1.28 9.68
CA VAL A 45 -5.94 2.49 8.87
C VAL A 45 -6.81 3.58 9.48
N GLN A 46 -6.23 4.78 9.63
CA GLN A 46 -6.94 5.97 10.09
C GLN A 46 -7.20 6.92 8.92
N ASP A 47 -8.33 7.63 8.95
CA ASP A 47 -8.78 8.52 7.87
C ASP A 47 -7.75 9.60 7.49
N GLY A 48 -6.85 9.95 8.41
CA GLY A 48 -5.78 10.93 8.21
C GLY A 48 -4.66 10.46 7.26
N MET A 49 -4.50 9.15 7.08
CA MET A 49 -3.37 8.53 6.40
C MET A 49 -3.44 8.72 4.88
N LEU A 50 -2.28 8.77 4.23
CA LEU A 50 -2.19 8.93 2.78
C LEU A 50 -2.92 7.78 2.03
N ILE A 51 -2.71 6.54 2.50
CA ILE A 51 -3.37 5.33 1.97
C ILE A 51 -4.89 5.27 2.21
N ALA A 52 -5.45 6.23 2.94
CA ALA A 52 -6.88 6.40 3.15
C ALA A 52 -7.49 7.52 2.29
N LYS A 53 -6.67 8.49 1.87
CA LYS A 53 -7.13 9.72 1.20
C LYS A 53 -6.88 9.71 -0.31
N GLU A 54 -5.83 9.04 -0.75
CA GLU A 54 -5.39 9.09 -2.14
C GLU A 54 -5.60 7.75 -2.85
N GLU A 55 -5.86 7.84 -4.15
CA GLU A 55 -6.00 6.68 -5.01
C GLU A 55 -4.63 6.08 -5.36
N ILE A 56 -4.40 4.83 -4.92
CA ILE A 56 -3.11 4.15 -5.06
C ILE A 56 -2.93 3.54 -6.47
N PHE A 57 -4.01 3.09 -7.13
CA PHE A 57 -3.97 2.36 -8.41
C PHE A 57 -3.03 1.13 -8.41
N GLY A 58 -2.95 0.43 -7.28
CA GLY A 58 -2.14 -0.77 -7.08
C GLY A 58 -2.90 -1.83 -6.29
N PRO A 59 -2.33 -3.05 -6.13
CA PRO A 59 -2.98 -4.15 -5.42
C PRO A 59 -2.88 -3.96 -3.89
N VAL A 60 -3.44 -2.86 -3.39
CA VAL A 60 -3.37 -2.43 -1.98
C VAL A 60 -4.77 -2.22 -1.44
N GLN A 61 -5.13 -2.95 -0.38
CA GLN A 61 -6.40 -2.82 0.32
C GLN A 61 -6.20 -2.16 1.68
N SER A 62 -6.94 -1.10 1.96
CA SER A 62 -7.02 -0.46 3.27
C SER A 62 -8.29 -0.93 3.98
N ILE A 63 -8.18 -1.41 5.22
CA ILE A 63 -9.31 -1.84 6.06
C ILE A 63 -9.52 -0.83 7.19
N PHE A 64 -10.75 -0.35 7.31
CA PHE A 64 -11.18 0.61 8.31
C PHE A 64 -12.15 -0.04 9.29
N LYS A 65 -12.13 0.44 10.53
CA LYS A 65 -13.11 0.06 11.56
C LYS A 65 -14.11 1.19 11.75
N PHE A 66 -15.40 0.86 11.78
CA PHE A 66 -16.49 1.79 12.11
C PHE A 66 -17.27 1.28 13.33
N LYS A 67 -18.17 2.11 13.88
CA LYS A 67 -19.13 1.73 14.92
C LYS A 67 -20.54 1.90 14.39
#